data_AF-A0A971FN49-F1
#
_entry.id   AF-A0A971FN49-F1
#
_cell.length_a   1.000
_cell.length_b   1.000
_cell.length_c   1.000
_cell.angle_alpha   90.00
_cell.angle_beta   90.00
_cell.angle_gamma   90.00
#
_symmetry.space_group_name_H-M   'P 1'
#
loop_
_entity.id
_entity.type
_entity.pdbx_description
1 polymer ?
#
loop_
_entity_poly.entity_id
_entity_poly.type
_entity_poly.pdbx_seq_one_letter_code
_entity_poly.pdbx_strand_id
1 'polypeptide(L)'
;TVVMLYGLQGAGKTTTAAKLALHLKRKGKKPLLTSVDVHRPAAARQLDILAHQVSVPCFIQPEEKDAVRIAEESVKRARYLLCDTLIVDTAGRMTVDREMMNELTAIAQVVHPTEKLLIVDAMIGQEAVSVATQFEQAVGLSGFIVTKLDGDARGGAALSIRRMTGKPIKMIGVGEKIEDLEEFHPDRLASRILGMGDVLSLIEKATATVDEKKARASAERLMNNQFTLEDMLSQLTEVRKMGSIQDILGMLPGAGKLANAEIDEKMMDHQVAILRSMTKRERLNPSLLNASRRKRIAAGSGTDVQAVNRLVRQFEDTSRLMKQFNKKGKKKGRGGIPGFGPGGFPF
;
A
#
# COMPACT_ATOMS: atom_id res chain seq x y z
N THR A 1 20.86 -0.24 14.32
CA THR A 1 21.03 -0.29 12.85
C THR A 1 21.10 1.12 12.31
N VAL A 2 22.00 1.39 11.37
CA VAL A 2 22.05 2.69 10.68
C VAL A 2 21.81 2.46 9.19
N VAL A 3 20.84 3.17 8.62
CA VAL A 3 20.49 3.15 7.20
C VAL A 3 20.83 4.50 6.61
N MET A 4 21.72 4.52 5.61
CA MET A 4 22.10 5.74 4.90
C MET A 4 21.53 5.70 3.49
N LEU A 5 20.79 6.75 3.13
CA LEU A 5 20.07 6.84 1.86
C LEU A 5 20.84 7.74 0.89
N TYR A 6 21.27 7.17 -0.23
CA TYR A 6 21.95 7.87 -1.31
C TYR A 6 21.04 8.07 -2.52
N GLY A 7 21.45 8.91 -3.47
CA GLY A 7 20.76 9.04 -4.75
C GLY A 7 20.80 10.45 -5.31
N LEU A 8 20.47 10.56 -6.60
CA LEU A 8 20.44 11.84 -7.29
C LEU A 8 19.36 12.77 -6.76
N GLN A 9 19.48 14.04 -7.13
CA GLN A 9 18.43 15.03 -6.91
C GLN A 9 17.13 14.58 -7.58
N GLY A 10 15.99 14.76 -6.88
CA GLY A 10 14.68 14.40 -7.43
C GLY A 10 14.33 12.90 -7.39
N ALA A 11 15.24 12.01 -6.97
CA ALA A 11 14.97 10.57 -6.83
C ALA A 11 14.02 10.21 -5.66
N GLY A 12 13.59 11.19 -4.84
CA GLY A 12 12.63 10.95 -3.76
C GLY A 12 13.23 10.45 -2.44
N LYS A 13 14.51 10.75 -2.15
CA LYS A 13 15.21 10.32 -0.92
C LYS A 13 14.49 10.72 0.38
N THR A 14 14.22 12.01 0.57
CA THR A 14 13.56 12.54 1.78
C THR A 14 12.19 11.93 2.01
N THR A 15 11.38 11.79 0.95
CA THR A 15 10.08 11.12 1.02
C THR A 15 10.26 9.65 1.38
N THR A 16 11.20 8.95 0.72
CA THR A 16 11.48 7.54 0.98
C THR A 16 11.98 7.30 2.41
N ALA A 17 12.74 8.23 2.99
CA ALA A 17 13.18 8.17 4.38
C ALA A 17 11.97 8.08 5.33
N ALA A 18 10.99 8.96 5.14
CA ALA A 18 9.78 8.99 5.95
C ALA A 18 8.89 7.74 5.73
N LYS A 19 8.74 7.27 4.48
CA LYS A 19 8.04 6.01 4.18
C LYS A 19 8.72 4.80 4.83
N LEU A 20 10.04 4.72 4.75
CA LEU A 20 10.84 3.65 5.36
C LEU A 20 10.70 3.67 6.89
N ALA A 21 10.74 4.87 7.50
CA ALA A 21 10.51 5.01 8.93
C ALA A 21 9.12 4.51 9.34
N LEU A 22 8.07 4.86 8.59
CA LEU A 22 6.73 4.36 8.84
C LEU A 22 6.64 2.83 8.71
N HIS A 23 7.26 2.26 7.66
CA HIS A 23 7.31 0.81 7.44
C HIS A 23 7.98 0.08 8.61
N LEU A 24 9.14 0.56 9.05
CA LEU A 24 9.88 -0.01 10.18
C LEU A 24 9.11 0.13 11.49
N LYS A 25 8.48 1.28 11.74
CA LYS A 25 7.62 1.50 12.90
C LYS A 25 6.44 0.53 12.93
N ARG A 26 5.78 0.27 11.79
CA ARG A 26 4.71 -0.74 11.67
C ARG A 26 5.20 -2.16 11.98
N LYS A 27 6.48 -2.44 11.73
CA LYS A 27 7.15 -3.70 12.12
C LYS A 27 7.64 -3.73 13.58
N GLY A 28 7.26 -2.75 14.40
CA GLY A 28 7.62 -2.69 15.83
C GLY A 28 9.01 -2.15 16.13
N LYS A 29 9.70 -1.56 15.13
CA LYS A 29 10.98 -0.88 15.33
C LYS A 29 10.79 0.55 15.84
N LYS A 30 11.86 1.15 16.36
CA LYS A 30 11.90 2.53 16.85
C LYS A 30 12.87 3.37 16.00
N PRO A 31 12.45 3.84 14.81
CA PRO A 31 13.30 4.64 13.95
C PRO A 31 13.48 6.06 14.47
N LEU A 32 14.64 6.65 14.17
CA LEU A 32 14.93 8.09 14.22
C LEU A 32 15.30 8.55 12.81
N LEU A 33 14.74 9.67 12.36
CA LEU A 33 15.10 10.32 11.11
C LEU A 33 16.15 11.41 11.36
N THR A 34 17.08 11.59 10.42
CA THR A 34 17.96 12.76 10.39
C THR A 34 18.26 13.18 8.95
N SER A 35 18.45 14.48 8.74
CA SER A 35 18.84 15.05 7.46
C SER A 35 20.25 15.59 7.57
N VAL A 36 21.13 15.12 6.69
CA VAL A 36 22.49 15.67 6.50
C VAL A 36 22.61 16.44 5.19
N ASP A 37 21.49 16.73 4.52
CA ASP A 37 21.42 17.66 3.39
C ASP A 37 21.53 19.11 3.87
N VAL A 38 22.75 19.62 3.93
CA VAL A 38 23.10 21.01 4.31
C VAL A 38 23.07 21.98 3.12
N HIS A 39 22.92 21.46 1.90
CA HIS A 39 23.00 22.27 0.67
C HIS A 39 21.64 22.72 0.17
N ARG A 40 20.61 21.87 0.32
CA ARG A 40 19.27 22.16 -0.17
C ARG A 40 18.49 22.99 0.85
N PRO A 41 17.98 24.17 0.46
CA PRO A 41 17.16 24.99 1.33
C PRO A 41 15.96 24.22 1.88
N ALA A 42 15.76 24.31 3.20
CA ALA A 42 14.66 23.69 3.94
C ALA A 42 14.57 22.15 3.83
N ALA A 43 15.58 21.43 3.33
CA ALA A 43 15.55 19.96 3.27
C ALA A 43 15.39 19.33 4.66
N ALA A 44 16.15 19.81 5.65
CA ALA A 44 16.01 19.38 7.03
C ALA A 44 14.59 19.61 7.59
N ARG A 45 14.00 20.78 7.32
CA ARG A 45 12.62 21.09 7.75
C ARG A 45 11.59 20.25 7.00
N GLN A 46 11.81 19.96 5.72
CA GLN A 46 10.95 19.08 4.94
C GLN A 46 10.91 17.68 5.57
N LEU A 47 12.07 17.12 5.92
CA LEU A 47 12.15 15.82 6.58
C LEU A 47 11.43 15.84 7.93
N ASP A 48 11.58 16.90 8.72
CA ASP A 48 10.91 17.05 10.01
C ASP A 48 9.39 17.10 9.89
N ILE A 49 8.84 17.82 8.91
CA ILE A 49 7.39 17.82 8.63
C ILE A 49 6.91 16.39 8.30
N LEU A 50 7.63 15.68 7.43
CA LEU A 50 7.29 14.31 7.07
C LEU A 50 7.40 13.36 8.27
N ALA A 51 8.41 13.55 9.13
CA ALA A 51 8.59 12.77 10.35
C ALA A 51 7.41 12.93 11.32
N HIS A 52 6.92 14.17 11.49
CA HIS A 52 5.73 14.45 12.28
C HIS A 52 4.48 13.76 11.71
N GLN A 53 4.30 13.77 10.38
CA GLN A 53 3.18 13.08 9.72
C GLN A 53 3.15 11.57 10.02
N VAL A 54 4.30 10.92 10.10
CA VAL A 54 4.40 9.49 10.44
C VAL A 54 4.57 9.22 11.94
N SER A 55 4.59 10.30 12.74
CA SER A 55 4.82 10.29 14.19
C SER A 55 6.10 9.52 14.56
N VAL A 56 7.20 9.83 13.87
CA VAL A 56 8.56 9.31 14.12
C VAL A 56 9.43 10.49 14.57
N PRO A 57 10.29 10.33 15.58
CA PRO A 57 11.20 11.41 15.97
C PRO A 57 12.15 11.78 14.83
N CYS A 58 12.47 13.07 14.72
CA CYS A 58 13.46 13.61 13.80
C CYS A 58 14.52 14.38 14.57
N PHE A 59 15.78 14.24 14.16
CA PHE A 59 16.89 15.05 14.64
C PHE A 59 17.45 15.87 13.48
N ILE A 60 17.35 17.20 13.59
CA ILE A 60 17.86 18.14 12.59
C ILE A 60 18.59 19.29 13.28
N GLN A 61 19.57 19.86 12.58
CA GLN A 61 20.24 21.10 12.97
C GLN A 61 20.24 22.06 11.77
N PRO A 62 19.15 22.81 11.53
CA PRO A 62 18.97 23.60 10.31
C PRO A 62 20.02 24.68 10.06
N GLU A 63 20.71 25.13 11.11
CA GLU A 63 21.72 26.20 11.06
C GLU A 63 23.15 25.65 10.93
N GLU A 64 23.33 24.34 11.18
CA GLU A 64 24.62 23.69 11.05
C GLU A 64 24.91 23.38 9.57
N LYS A 65 26.12 23.67 9.13
CA LYS A 65 26.57 23.47 7.75
C LYS A 65 27.51 22.29 7.60
N ASP A 66 28.02 21.76 8.71
CA ASP A 66 28.84 20.55 8.73
C ASP A 66 27.96 19.30 8.78
N ALA A 67 27.80 18.65 7.62
CA ALA A 67 27.02 17.43 7.48
C ALA A 67 27.57 16.26 8.33
N VAL A 68 28.89 16.17 8.52
CA VAL A 68 29.52 15.13 9.34
C VAL A 68 29.15 15.33 10.79
N ARG A 69 29.24 16.56 11.30
CA ARG A 69 28.88 16.91 12.68
C ARG A 69 27.41 16.56 12.99
N ILE A 70 26.49 16.91 12.10
CA ILE A 70 25.07 16.56 12.23
C ILE A 70 24.92 15.04 12.31
N ALA A 71 25.64 14.31 11.47
CA ALA A 71 25.62 12.86 11.44
C ALA A 71 26.11 12.25 12.77
N GLU A 72 27.22 12.73 13.35
CA GLU A 72 27.73 12.23 14.63
C GLU A 72 26.73 12.47 15.78
N GLU A 73 26.17 13.68 15.85
CA GLU A 73 25.19 14.05 16.88
C GLU A 73 23.89 13.25 16.73
N SER A 74 23.48 12.93 15.49
CA SER A 74 22.31 12.09 15.24
C SER A 74 22.45 10.68 15.81
N VAL A 75 23.66 10.10 15.78
CA VAL A 75 23.96 8.79 16.38
C VAL A 75 23.86 8.87 17.90
N LYS A 76 24.41 9.93 18.52
CA LYS A 76 24.29 10.16 19.96
C LYS A 76 22.83 10.32 20.37
N ARG A 77 22.05 11.08 19.58
CA ARG A 77 20.62 11.29 19.82
C ARG A 77 19.80 10.00 19.69
N ALA A 78 20.09 9.17 18.69
CA ALA A 78 19.44 7.86 18.52
C ALA A 78 19.66 6.97 19.73
N ARG A 79 20.90 6.91 20.25
CA ARG A 79 21.24 6.15 21.46
C ARG A 79 20.52 6.70 22.70
N TYR A 80 20.52 8.02 22.88
CA TYR A 80 19.85 8.67 24.00
C TYR A 80 18.34 8.38 24.03
N LEU A 81 17.69 8.38 22.86
CA LEU A 81 16.25 8.08 22.73
C LEU A 81 15.92 6.58 22.69
N LEU A 82 16.93 5.70 22.83
CA LEU A 82 16.78 4.25 22.73
C LEU A 82 16.12 3.81 21.40
N CYS A 83 16.43 4.52 20.32
CA CYS A 83 16.03 4.16 18.97
C CYS A 83 16.90 3.00 18.47
N ASP A 84 16.26 1.98 17.89
CA ASP A 84 16.97 0.80 17.36
C ASP A 84 17.48 1.02 15.92
N THR A 85 16.92 2.02 15.23
CA THR A 85 17.23 2.32 13.83
C THR A 85 17.41 3.82 13.63
N LEU A 86 18.49 4.23 12.97
CA LEU A 86 18.71 5.59 12.49
C LEU A 86 18.64 5.59 10.96
N ILE A 87 17.85 6.48 10.37
CA ILE A 87 17.78 6.67 8.92
C ILE A 87 18.35 8.05 8.61
N VAL A 88 19.40 8.07 7.78
CA VAL A 88 20.14 9.27 7.39
C VAL A 88 19.77 9.63 5.94
N ASP A 89 19.06 10.76 5.76
CA ASP A 89 18.75 11.34 4.46
C ASP A 89 19.90 12.27 4.02
N THR A 90 20.59 11.91 2.94
CA THR A 90 21.73 12.68 2.42
C THR A 90 21.31 13.67 1.35
N ALA A 91 22.19 14.64 1.07
CA ALA A 91 22.01 15.52 -0.08
C ALA A 91 21.90 14.74 -1.39
N GLY A 92 21.14 15.30 -2.34
CA GLY A 92 21.17 14.90 -3.75
C GLY A 92 21.91 15.91 -4.60
N ARG A 93 22.72 15.43 -5.53
CA ARG A 93 23.31 16.25 -6.60
C ARG A 93 22.75 15.84 -7.96
N MET A 94 22.88 16.72 -8.95
CA MET A 94 22.50 16.44 -10.34
C MET A 94 23.43 15.42 -10.99
N THR A 95 24.72 15.53 -10.72
CA THR A 95 25.76 14.63 -11.20
C THR A 95 26.52 14.05 -10.02
N VAL A 96 27.09 12.88 -10.25
CA VAL A 96 28.06 12.30 -9.31
C VAL A 96 29.38 13.03 -9.51
N ASP A 97 29.84 13.75 -8.49
CA ASP A 97 31.15 14.38 -8.46
C ASP A 97 32.00 13.87 -7.27
N ARG A 98 33.30 14.16 -7.32
CA ARG A 98 34.25 13.68 -6.30
C ARG A 98 34.05 14.33 -4.94
N GLU A 99 33.62 15.59 -4.90
CA GLU A 99 33.45 16.33 -3.65
C GLU A 99 32.28 15.74 -2.85
N MET A 100 31.15 15.50 -3.53
CA MET A 100 30.00 14.81 -2.98
C MET A 100 30.38 13.41 -2.47
N MET A 101 31.12 12.63 -3.26
CA MET A 101 31.49 11.27 -2.84
C MET A 101 32.41 11.26 -1.63
N ASN A 102 33.31 12.24 -1.51
CA ASN A 102 34.16 12.40 -0.34
C ASN A 102 33.35 12.78 0.90
N GLU A 103 32.39 13.70 0.77
CA GLU A 103 31.48 14.08 1.87
C GLU A 103 30.65 12.88 2.34
N LEU A 104 30.03 12.14 1.41
CA LEU A 104 29.26 10.95 1.73
C LEU A 104 30.11 9.86 2.40
N THR A 105 31.37 9.72 1.98
CA THR A 105 32.33 8.79 2.59
C THR A 105 32.68 9.22 4.01
N ALA A 106 32.92 10.52 4.24
CA ALA A 106 33.21 11.05 5.57
C ALA A 106 32.03 10.85 6.54
N ILE A 107 30.80 11.12 6.08
CA ILE A 107 29.59 10.86 6.87
C ILE A 107 29.49 9.36 7.20
N ALA A 108 29.68 8.48 6.20
CA ALA A 108 29.61 7.04 6.39
C ALA A 108 30.70 6.50 7.36
N GLN A 109 31.87 7.13 7.40
CA GLN A 109 32.94 6.77 8.33
C GLN A 109 32.55 7.04 9.79
N VAL A 110 31.74 8.06 10.07
CA VAL A 110 31.32 8.34 11.45
C VAL A 110 30.07 7.57 11.85
N VAL A 111 29.08 7.45 10.97
CA VAL A 111 27.82 6.78 11.32
C VAL A 111 27.87 5.26 11.18
N HIS A 112 28.91 4.72 10.54
CA HIS A 112 29.12 3.29 10.29
C HIS A 112 27.84 2.58 9.80
N PRO A 113 27.31 2.95 8.61
CA PRO A 113 26.01 2.47 8.15
C PRO A 113 26.01 0.95 7.97
N THR A 114 25.01 0.30 8.56
CA THR A 114 24.73 -1.12 8.35
C THR A 114 24.14 -1.36 6.95
N GLU A 115 23.35 -0.39 6.49
CA GLU A 115 22.66 -0.44 5.20
C GLU A 115 22.95 0.83 4.41
N LYS A 116 23.55 0.66 3.23
CA LYS A 116 23.85 1.73 2.27
C LYS A 116 22.91 1.58 1.08
N LEU A 117 21.82 2.33 1.06
CA LEU A 117 20.74 2.14 0.10
C LEU A 117 20.72 3.27 -0.92
N LEU A 118 20.84 2.93 -2.20
CA LEU A 118 20.68 3.90 -3.28
C LEU A 118 19.21 3.97 -3.70
N ILE A 119 18.65 5.18 -3.63
CA ILE A 119 17.31 5.48 -4.13
C ILE A 119 17.41 5.79 -5.63
N VAL A 120 16.65 5.05 -6.43
CA VAL A 120 16.65 5.17 -7.89
C VAL A 120 15.24 5.41 -8.39
N ASP A 121 15.10 6.40 -9.26
CA ASP A 121 13.85 6.64 -9.98
C ASP A 121 13.71 5.67 -11.16
N ALA A 122 12.58 4.95 -11.22
CA ALA A 122 12.28 4.01 -12.30
C ALA A 122 12.23 4.66 -13.69
N MET A 123 11.97 5.97 -13.78
CA MET A 123 11.87 6.71 -15.05
C MET A 123 13.24 7.01 -15.70
N ILE A 124 14.33 7.03 -14.93
CA ILE A 124 15.67 7.42 -15.41
C ILE A 124 16.23 6.38 -16.42
N GLY A 125 15.67 5.17 -16.48
CA GLY A 125 15.99 4.19 -17.52
C GLY A 125 17.44 3.70 -17.42
N GLN A 126 18.18 3.73 -18.54
CA GLN A 126 19.55 3.20 -18.62
C GLN A 126 20.57 4.03 -17.85
N GLU A 127 20.35 5.34 -17.68
CA GLU A 127 21.27 6.23 -16.97
C GLU A 127 21.39 5.84 -15.48
N ALA A 128 20.34 5.23 -14.92
CA ALA A 128 20.33 4.71 -13.56
C ALA A 128 21.44 3.67 -13.31
N VAL A 129 21.83 2.92 -14.35
CA VAL A 129 22.91 1.92 -14.28
C VAL A 129 24.27 2.57 -14.08
N SER A 130 24.55 3.65 -14.82
CA SER A 130 25.81 4.41 -14.69
C SER A 130 25.92 5.00 -13.29
N VAL A 131 24.85 5.64 -12.83
CA VAL A 131 24.77 6.23 -11.48
C VAL A 131 24.99 5.15 -10.41
N ALA A 132 24.27 4.04 -10.48
CA ALA A 132 24.41 2.95 -9.52
C ALA A 132 25.83 2.38 -9.48
N THR A 133 26.49 2.26 -10.63
CA THR A 133 27.87 1.78 -10.73
C THR A 133 28.84 2.76 -10.06
N GLN A 134 28.67 4.06 -10.26
CA GLN A 134 29.52 5.08 -9.66
C GLN A 134 29.37 5.13 -8.13
N PHE A 135 28.14 5.05 -7.62
CA PHE A 135 27.89 4.95 -6.17
C PHE A 135 28.45 3.65 -5.57
N GLU A 136 28.32 2.52 -6.26
CA GLU A 136 28.91 1.25 -5.80
C GLU A 136 30.44 1.35 -5.71
N GLN A 137 31.09 1.91 -6.73
CA GLN A 137 32.55 2.07 -6.73
C GLN A 137 33.06 3.04 -5.66
N ALA A 138 32.31 4.12 -5.40
CA ALA A 138 32.76 5.16 -4.47
C ALA A 138 32.47 4.83 -3.00
N VAL A 139 31.25 4.42 -2.67
CA VAL A 139 30.81 4.25 -1.26
C VAL A 139 30.45 2.81 -0.91
N GLY A 140 30.26 1.94 -1.91
CA GLY A 140 29.79 0.56 -1.76
C GLY A 140 28.33 0.50 -1.31
N LEU A 141 27.46 -0.20 -2.04
CA LEU A 141 26.02 -0.27 -1.73
C LEU A 141 25.64 -1.64 -1.17
N SER A 142 24.66 -1.62 -0.27
CA SER A 142 24.02 -2.82 0.29
C SER A 142 22.78 -3.23 -0.51
N GLY A 143 22.18 -2.30 -1.25
CA GLY A 143 21.00 -2.54 -2.08
C GLY A 143 20.35 -1.27 -2.60
N PHE A 144 19.19 -1.44 -3.23
CA PHE A 144 18.44 -0.35 -3.86
C PHE A 144 17.02 -0.24 -3.33
N ILE A 145 16.47 0.97 -3.41
CA ILE A 145 15.04 1.21 -3.36
C ILE A 145 14.65 1.90 -4.66
N VAL A 146 13.68 1.33 -5.38
CA VAL A 146 13.22 1.87 -6.66
C VAL A 146 11.92 2.63 -6.47
N THR A 147 11.88 3.91 -6.80
CA THR A 147 10.70 4.77 -6.64
C THR A 147 9.98 5.00 -7.96
N LYS A 148 8.76 5.54 -7.91
CA LYS A 148 7.94 5.90 -9.07
C LYS A 148 7.58 4.72 -9.99
N LEU A 149 7.37 3.55 -9.39
CA LEU A 149 6.95 2.33 -10.10
C LEU A 149 5.45 2.24 -10.37
N ASP A 150 4.71 3.29 -10.01
CA ASP A 150 3.29 3.52 -10.30
C ASP A 150 3.03 4.10 -11.70
N GLY A 151 4.05 4.68 -12.34
CA GLY A 151 3.94 5.17 -13.72
C GLY A 151 4.15 4.08 -14.78
N ASP A 152 4.12 4.47 -16.06
CA ASP A 152 4.37 3.61 -17.24
C ASP A 152 5.80 3.02 -17.30
N ALA A 153 6.62 3.26 -16.30
CA ALA A 153 7.97 2.74 -16.19
C ALA A 153 7.91 1.21 -16.04
N ARG A 154 8.19 0.49 -17.15
CA ARG A 154 8.18 -0.99 -17.25
C ARG A 154 9.26 -1.71 -16.42
N GLY A 155 9.71 -1.15 -15.31
CA GLY A 155 10.66 -1.79 -14.37
C GLY A 155 12.05 -2.12 -14.94
N GLY A 156 12.34 -1.77 -16.19
CA GLY A 156 13.58 -2.14 -16.87
C GLY A 156 14.84 -1.61 -16.18
N ALA A 157 14.77 -0.39 -15.62
CA ALA A 157 15.87 0.19 -14.83
C ALA A 157 16.22 -0.68 -13.61
N ALA A 158 15.20 -1.20 -12.92
CA ALA A 158 15.39 -2.07 -11.76
C ALA A 158 16.11 -3.38 -12.13
N LEU A 159 15.71 -3.99 -13.26
CA LEU A 159 16.36 -5.21 -13.77
C LEU A 159 17.82 -4.96 -14.17
N SER A 160 18.07 -3.88 -14.90
CA SER A 160 19.42 -3.51 -15.36
C SER A 160 20.37 -3.24 -14.19
N ILE A 161 19.91 -2.50 -13.17
CA ILE A 161 20.72 -2.19 -11.99
C ILE A 161 21.09 -3.47 -11.24
N ARG A 162 20.12 -4.35 -10.99
CA ARG A 162 20.38 -5.63 -10.32
C ARG A 162 21.37 -6.49 -11.11
N ARG A 163 21.22 -6.56 -12.43
CA ARG A 163 22.10 -7.36 -13.30
C ARG A 163 23.55 -6.84 -13.29
N MET A 164 23.74 -5.53 -13.29
CA MET A 164 25.05 -4.89 -13.40
C MET A 164 25.78 -4.78 -12.08
N THR A 165 25.08 -4.42 -11.00
CA THR A 165 25.70 -4.22 -9.68
C THR A 165 25.69 -5.47 -8.80
N GLY A 166 24.84 -6.45 -9.12
CA GLY A 166 24.67 -7.68 -8.33
C GLY A 166 23.98 -7.46 -6.97
N LYS A 167 23.66 -6.22 -6.58
CA LYS A 167 23.02 -5.94 -5.28
C LYS A 167 21.50 -6.10 -5.36
N PRO A 168 20.84 -6.49 -4.25
CA PRO A 168 19.40 -6.68 -4.24
C PRO A 168 18.66 -5.35 -4.28
N ILE A 169 17.50 -5.34 -4.94
CA ILE A 169 16.48 -4.32 -4.69
C ILE A 169 15.72 -4.78 -3.45
N LYS A 170 15.64 -3.94 -2.43
CA LYS A 170 15.02 -4.29 -1.14
C LYS A 170 13.55 -3.86 -1.09
N MET A 171 13.25 -2.68 -1.62
CA MET A 171 11.92 -2.08 -1.55
C MET A 171 11.57 -1.32 -2.83
N ILE A 172 10.28 -1.09 -3.02
CA ILE A 172 9.74 -0.32 -4.14
C ILE A 172 8.73 0.73 -3.66
N GLY A 173 8.84 1.94 -4.19
CA GLY A 173 7.86 3.01 -4.02
C GLY A 173 6.82 2.93 -5.14
N VAL A 174 5.56 2.69 -4.78
CA VAL A 174 4.44 2.42 -5.70
C VAL A 174 3.38 3.53 -5.70
N GLY A 175 3.80 4.76 -5.37
CA GLY A 175 2.92 5.92 -5.30
C GLY A 175 3.54 7.06 -4.51
N GLU A 176 2.78 8.15 -4.36
CA GLU A 176 3.24 9.36 -3.66
C GLU A 176 2.88 9.36 -2.16
N LYS A 177 1.86 8.59 -1.73
CA LYS A 177 1.41 8.61 -0.34
C LYS A 177 2.45 8.02 0.59
N ILE A 178 2.38 8.39 1.87
CA ILE A 178 3.39 8.01 2.86
C ILE A 178 3.39 6.50 3.15
N GLU A 179 2.30 5.81 2.83
CA GLU A 179 2.16 4.36 2.93
C GLU A 179 2.64 3.58 1.70
N ASP A 180 2.90 4.26 0.58
CA ASP A 180 3.20 3.63 -0.72
C ASP A 180 4.67 3.21 -0.82
N LEU A 181 5.13 2.38 0.11
CA LEU A 181 6.42 1.71 0.09
C LEU A 181 6.20 0.22 0.43
N GLU A 182 6.57 -0.64 -0.51
CA GLU A 182 6.34 -2.09 -0.43
C GLU A 182 7.69 -2.84 -0.50
N GLU A 183 7.73 -4.07 0.00
CA GLU A 183 8.90 -4.94 -0.17
C GLU A 183 9.02 -5.39 -1.62
N PHE A 184 10.25 -5.51 -2.10
CA PHE A 184 10.47 -5.91 -3.49
C PHE A 184 10.30 -7.42 -3.66
N HIS A 185 9.31 -7.80 -4.47
CA HIS A 185 9.10 -9.18 -4.91
C HIS A 185 9.34 -9.27 -6.42
N PRO A 186 10.41 -9.96 -6.88
CA PRO A 186 10.74 -10.08 -8.30
C PRO A 186 9.59 -10.62 -9.15
N ASP A 187 8.86 -11.61 -8.64
CA ASP A 187 7.75 -12.25 -9.35
C ASP A 187 6.62 -11.26 -9.63
N ARG A 188 6.35 -10.33 -8.70
CA ARG A 188 5.31 -9.30 -8.90
C ARG A 188 5.71 -8.30 -9.96
N LEU A 189 6.97 -7.88 -9.97
CA LEU A 189 7.47 -6.99 -11.02
C LEU A 189 7.39 -7.66 -12.39
N ALA A 190 7.78 -8.94 -12.47
CA ALA A 190 7.67 -9.72 -13.70
C ALA A 190 6.21 -9.84 -14.18
N SER A 191 5.27 -10.16 -13.27
CA SER A 191 3.84 -10.23 -13.61
C SER A 191 3.27 -8.88 -14.06
N ARG A 192 3.68 -7.76 -13.46
CA ARG A 192 3.28 -6.41 -13.92
C ARG A 192 3.82 -6.11 -15.32
N ILE A 193 5.09 -6.43 -15.59
CA ILE A 193 5.71 -6.23 -16.90
C ILE A 193 5.03 -7.09 -17.97
N LEU A 194 4.68 -8.33 -17.64
CA LEU A 194 4.00 -9.27 -18.53
C LEU A 194 2.50 -8.99 -18.67
N GLY A 195 1.97 -7.93 -18.05
CA GLY A 195 0.55 -7.57 -18.09
C GLY A 195 -0.36 -8.59 -17.41
N MET A 196 0.20 -9.51 -16.61
CA MET A 196 -0.54 -10.58 -15.94
C MET A 196 -1.18 -10.14 -14.61
N GLY A 197 -0.98 -8.90 -14.18
CA GLY A 197 -1.60 -8.35 -12.99
C GLY A 197 -1.06 -8.99 -11.70
N ASP A 198 -0.99 -8.19 -10.65
CA ASP A 198 -0.43 -8.61 -9.36
C ASP A 198 -1.50 -9.35 -8.53
N VAL A 199 -1.81 -10.59 -8.93
CA VAL A 199 -2.79 -11.46 -8.25
C VAL A 199 -2.39 -11.68 -6.78
N LEU A 200 -1.08 -11.72 -6.50
CA LEU A 200 -0.54 -11.90 -5.15
C LEU A 200 -0.74 -10.67 -4.26
N SER A 201 -0.50 -9.45 -4.74
CA SER A 201 -0.80 -8.24 -3.96
C SER A 201 -2.29 -8.02 -3.74
N LEU A 202 -3.14 -8.46 -4.66
CA LEU A 202 -4.60 -8.49 -4.44
C LEU A 202 -4.97 -9.45 -3.31
N ILE A 203 -4.36 -10.63 -3.27
CA ILE A 203 -4.56 -11.60 -2.18
C ILE A 203 -3.98 -11.08 -0.86
N GLU A 204 -2.85 -10.38 -0.87
CA GLU A 204 -2.26 -9.80 0.34
C GLU A 204 -3.01 -8.58 0.87
N LYS A 205 -3.46 -7.66 0.01
CA LYS A 205 -4.32 -6.55 0.42
C LYS A 205 -5.69 -7.06 0.88
N ALA A 206 -6.23 -8.09 0.22
CA ALA A 206 -7.42 -8.77 0.68
C ALA A 206 -7.18 -9.45 2.04
N THR A 207 -6.09 -10.18 2.25
CA THR A 207 -5.81 -10.84 3.53
C THR A 207 -5.42 -9.88 4.66
N ALA A 208 -4.81 -8.73 4.35
CA ALA A 208 -4.49 -7.69 5.34
C ALA A 208 -5.72 -6.88 5.76
N THR A 209 -6.74 -6.77 4.91
CA THR A 209 -8.00 -6.07 5.21
C THR A 209 -9.12 -7.01 5.68
N VAL A 210 -9.02 -8.30 5.35
CA VAL A 210 -9.97 -9.33 5.75
C VAL A 210 -9.49 -9.98 7.04
N ASP A 211 -10.03 -9.50 8.14
CA ASP A 211 -10.00 -10.16 9.44
C ASP A 211 -10.57 -11.59 9.25
N GLU A 212 -9.70 -12.61 9.20
CA GLU A 212 -10.05 -14.01 8.86
C GLU A 212 -11.25 -14.53 9.66
N LYS A 213 -11.40 -14.06 10.90
CA LYS A 213 -12.51 -14.39 11.79
C LYS A 213 -13.83 -13.76 11.32
N LYS A 214 -13.82 -12.53 10.81
CA LYS A 214 -15.01 -11.85 10.27
C LYS A 214 -15.42 -12.45 8.93
N ALA A 215 -14.47 -12.81 8.07
CA ALA A 215 -14.80 -13.50 6.82
C ALA A 215 -15.47 -14.86 7.07
N ARG A 216 -14.96 -15.65 8.02
CA ARG A 216 -15.59 -16.92 8.41
C ARG A 216 -16.98 -16.71 9.01
N ALA A 217 -17.14 -15.76 9.92
CA ALA A 217 -18.45 -15.45 10.52
C ALA A 217 -19.48 -14.93 9.50
N SER A 218 -19.04 -14.09 8.54
CA SER A 218 -19.88 -13.63 7.43
C SER A 218 -20.24 -14.80 6.50
N ALA A 219 -19.29 -15.67 6.15
CA ALA A 219 -19.55 -16.86 5.34
C ALA A 219 -20.55 -17.81 6.01
N GLU A 220 -20.40 -18.09 7.32
CA GLU A 220 -21.35 -18.91 8.08
C GLU A 220 -22.77 -18.31 8.11
N ARG A 221 -22.91 -16.99 8.27
CA ARG A 221 -24.22 -16.31 8.23
C ARG A 221 -24.87 -16.36 6.85
N LEU A 222 -24.06 -16.24 5.79
CA LEU A 222 -24.52 -16.41 4.40
C LEU A 222 -24.99 -17.85 4.15
N MET A 223 -24.28 -18.85 4.68
CA MET A 223 -24.69 -20.27 4.59
C MET A 223 -25.96 -20.57 5.40
N ASN A 224 -26.22 -19.82 6.48
CA ASN A 224 -27.38 -19.99 7.36
C ASN A 224 -28.62 -19.15 6.95
N ASN A 225 -28.67 -18.61 5.73
CA ASN A 225 -29.78 -17.80 5.19
C ASN A 225 -30.09 -16.51 5.98
N GLN A 226 -29.12 -15.97 6.72
CA GLN A 226 -29.29 -14.77 7.56
C GLN A 226 -28.66 -13.53 6.92
N PHE A 227 -28.87 -13.31 5.62
CA PHE A 227 -28.39 -12.08 4.98
C PHE A 227 -29.33 -10.92 5.32
N THR A 228 -28.80 -9.89 5.99
CA THR A 228 -29.54 -8.69 6.44
C THR A 228 -28.99 -7.41 5.81
N LEU A 229 -29.70 -6.29 5.96
CA LEU A 229 -29.20 -4.98 5.51
C LEU A 229 -27.98 -4.52 6.31
N GLU A 230 -27.76 -5.06 7.51
CA GLU A 230 -26.54 -4.82 8.30
C GLU A 230 -25.32 -5.46 7.61
N ASP A 231 -25.48 -6.67 7.08
CA ASP A 231 -24.41 -7.36 6.35
C ASP A 231 -24.11 -6.65 5.03
N MET A 232 -25.14 -6.19 4.33
CA MET A 232 -24.98 -5.37 3.12
C MET A 232 -24.24 -4.05 3.42
N LEU A 233 -24.55 -3.38 4.54
CA LEU A 233 -23.82 -2.18 4.97
C LEU A 233 -22.34 -2.48 5.26
N SER A 234 -22.07 -3.61 5.94
CA SER A 234 -20.69 -4.02 6.23
C SER A 234 -19.90 -4.24 4.94
N GLN A 235 -20.47 -4.98 3.99
CA GLN A 235 -19.85 -5.26 2.70
C GLN A 235 -19.57 -3.97 1.91
N LEU A 236 -20.55 -3.07 1.79
CA LEU A 236 -20.37 -1.80 1.09
C LEU A 236 -19.31 -0.92 1.77
N THR A 237 -19.23 -0.96 3.11
CA THR A 237 -18.21 -0.20 3.86
C THR A 237 -16.82 -0.80 3.70
N GLU A 238 -16.70 -2.13 3.61
CA GLU A 238 -15.43 -2.82 3.35
C GLU A 238 -14.94 -2.56 1.93
N VAL A 239 -15.81 -2.64 0.93
CA VAL A 239 -15.48 -2.29 -0.47
C VAL A 239 -14.99 -0.85 -0.55
N ARG A 240 -15.66 0.09 0.12
CA ARG A 240 -15.22 1.49 0.20
C ARG A 240 -13.83 1.65 0.85
N LYS A 241 -13.45 0.79 1.80
CA LYS A 241 -12.12 0.82 2.41
C LYS A 241 -11.03 0.31 1.47
N MET A 242 -11.37 -0.53 0.50
CA MET A 242 -10.42 -1.11 -0.46
C MET A 242 -10.06 -0.16 -1.61
N GLY A 243 -10.78 0.95 -1.80
CA GLY A 243 -10.48 1.96 -2.82
C GLY A 243 -11.65 2.21 -3.77
N SER A 244 -11.37 2.84 -4.92
CA SER A 244 -12.40 3.01 -5.97
C SER A 244 -12.73 1.67 -6.62
N ILE A 245 -13.99 1.47 -7.00
CA ILE A 245 -14.39 0.26 -7.75
C ILE A 245 -13.71 0.25 -9.13
N GLN A 246 -13.39 1.43 -9.67
CA GLN A 246 -12.61 1.58 -10.89
C GLN A 246 -11.19 1.03 -10.75
N ASP A 247 -10.51 1.28 -9.63
CA ASP A 247 -9.20 0.68 -9.34
C ASP A 247 -9.32 -0.85 -9.22
N ILE A 248 -10.35 -1.34 -8.52
CA ILE A 248 -10.57 -2.80 -8.33
C ILE A 248 -10.90 -3.49 -9.67
N LEU A 249 -11.71 -2.88 -10.53
CA LEU A 249 -12.04 -3.42 -11.86
C LEU A 249 -10.88 -3.28 -12.85
N GLY A 250 -10.09 -2.21 -12.75
CA GLY A 250 -8.83 -2.05 -13.49
C GLY A 250 -7.79 -3.12 -13.13
N MET A 251 -7.92 -3.73 -11.96
CA MET A 251 -7.08 -4.83 -11.48
C MET A 251 -7.57 -6.23 -11.90
N LEU A 252 -8.75 -6.38 -12.51
CA LEU A 252 -9.30 -7.67 -12.94
C LEU A 252 -8.98 -7.97 -14.42
N PRO A 253 -8.17 -9.01 -14.73
CA PRO A 253 -7.82 -9.35 -16.10
C PRO A 253 -9.06 -9.79 -16.91
N GLY A 254 -9.26 -9.19 -18.08
CA GLY A 254 -10.39 -9.47 -18.97
C GLY A 254 -11.66 -8.65 -18.71
N ALA A 255 -11.70 -7.82 -17.66
CA ALA A 255 -12.84 -6.97 -17.33
C ALA A 255 -12.84 -5.60 -18.06
N GLY A 256 -11.87 -5.33 -18.95
CA GLY A 256 -11.74 -4.03 -19.63
C GLY A 256 -12.97 -3.57 -20.42
N LYS A 257 -13.86 -4.48 -20.84
CA LYS A 257 -15.14 -4.13 -21.47
C LYS A 257 -16.24 -3.74 -20.47
N LEU A 258 -16.11 -4.15 -19.21
CA LEU A 258 -17.02 -3.79 -18.10
C LEU A 258 -16.52 -2.55 -17.32
N ALA A 259 -15.22 -2.24 -17.39
CA ALA A 259 -14.62 -1.05 -16.79
C ALA A 259 -15.12 0.27 -17.41
N ASN A 260 -15.64 0.23 -18.64
CA ASN A 260 -16.28 1.38 -19.32
C ASN A 260 -17.76 1.59 -18.94
N ALA A 261 -18.34 0.74 -18.09
CA ALA A 261 -19.60 1.12 -17.48
C ALA A 261 -19.28 2.24 -16.48
N GLU A 262 -19.84 3.44 -16.66
CA GLU A 262 -19.77 4.51 -15.66
C GLU A 262 -20.37 4.00 -14.35
N ILE A 263 -19.52 3.43 -13.49
CA ILE A 263 -19.92 3.05 -12.15
C ILE A 263 -19.95 4.33 -11.34
N ASP A 264 -21.16 4.83 -11.11
CA ASP A 264 -21.39 6.03 -10.33
C ASP A 264 -21.03 5.76 -8.86
N GLU A 265 -19.82 6.16 -8.45
CA GLU A 265 -19.35 6.06 -7.08
C GLU A 265 -20.27 6.80 -6.09
N LYS A 266 -20.94 7.86 -6.55
CA LYS A 266 -21.90 8.60 -5.73
C LYS A 266 -23.12 7.74 -5.41
N MET A 267 -23.48 6.81 -6.28
CA MET A 267 -24.57 5.87 -6.04
C MET A 267 -24.26 4.95 -4.85
N MET A 268 -23.02 4.46 -4.72
CA MET A 268 -22.61 3.64 -3.58
C MET A 268 -22.62 4.46 -2.28
N ASP A 269 -22.16 5.70 -2.33
CA ASP A 269 -22.19 6.61 -1.19
C ASP A 269 -23.61 6.91 -0.73
N HIS A 270 -24.54 7.11 -1.66
CA HIS A 270 -25.96 7.25 -1.37
C HIS A 270 -26.56 5.99 -0.72
N GLN A 271 -26.15 4.80 -1.16
CA GLN A 271 -26.61 3.54 -0.54
C GLN A 271 -26.11 3.40 0.90
N VAL A 272 -24.83 3.70 1.15
CA VAL A 272 -24.26 3.71 2.51
C VAL A 272 -24.96 4.72 3.39
N ALA A 273 -25.25 5.93 2.88
CA ALA A 273 -25.99 6.95 3.60
C ALA A 273 -27.41 6.49 3.98
N ILE A 274 -28.16 5.91 3.04
CA ILE A 274 -29.50 5.35 3.27
C ILE A 274 -29.47 4.27 4.36
N LEU A 275 -28.51 3.34 4.28
CA LEU A 275 -28.36 2.25 5.26
C LEU A 275 -27.97 2.77 6.65
N ARG A 276 -27.11 3.79 6.75
CA ARG A 276 -26.74 4.41 8.03
C ARG A 276 -27.90 5.17 8.68
N SER A 277 -28.82 5.71 7.89
CA SER A 277 -30.05 6.38 8.36
C SER A 277 -31.13 5.42 8.89
N MET A 278 -30.92 4.11 8.77
CA MET A 278 -31.73 3.08 9.43
C MET A 278 -31.26 2.82 10.86
N THR A 279 -32.18 2.39 11.71
CA THR A 279 -31.82 1.82 13.02
C THR A 279 -31.34 0.38 12.84
N LYS A 280 -30.54 -0.13 13.80
CA LYS A 280 -30.09 -1.54 13.77
C LYS A 280 -31.25 -2.53 13.70
N ARG A 281 -32.38 -2.24 14.35
CA ARG A 281 -33.60 -3.07 14.29
C ARG A 281 -34.18 -3.13 12.88
N GLU A 282 -34.23 -2.01 12.17
CA GLU A 282 -34.69 -1.94 10.78
C GLU A 282 -33.72 -2.63 9.82
N ARG A 283 -32.41 -2.57 10.08
CA ARG A 283 -31.41 -3.27 9.26
C ARG A 283 -31.46 -4.79 9.42
N LEU A 284 -31.66 -5.26 10.64
CA LEU A 284 -31.81 -6.69 10.93
C LEU A 284 -33.16 -7.24 10.45
N ASN A 285 -34.21 -6.41 10.43
CA ASN A 285 -35.53 -6.80 9.97
C ASN A 285 -36.14 -5.77 9.00
N PRO A 286 -35.88 -5.92 7.68
CA PRO A 286 -36.39 -5.02 6.64
C PRO A 286 -37.92 -4.96 6.53
N SER A 287 -38.65 -5.96 7.04
CA SER A 287 -40.13 -5.97 7.04
C SER A 287 -40.73 -4.83 7.88
N LEU A 288 -39.95 -4.24 8.79
CA LEU A 288 -40.38 -3.11 9.60
C LEU A 288 -40.48 -1.81 8.80
N LEU A 289 -39.91 -1.73 7.60
CA LEU A 289 -39.81 -0.52 6.78
C LEU A 289 -41.15 -0.12 6.12
N ASN A 290 -42.02 0.48 6.92
CA ASN A 290 -43.25 1.14 6.46
C ASN A 290 -42.99 2.50 5.80
N ALA A 291 -44.04 3.11 5.23
CA ALA A 291 -43.94 4.40 4.53
C ALA A 291 -43.36 5.53 5.40
N SER A 292 -43.77 5.61 6.67
CA SER A 292 -43.26 6.63 7.62
C SER A 292 -41.76 6.48 7.86
N ARG A 293 -41.27 5.25 8.10
CA ARG A 293 -39.84 4.98 8.29
C ARG A 293 -39.03 5.27 7.03
N ARG A 294 -39.54 4.92 5.85
CA ARG A 294 -38.87 5.24 4.58
C ARG A 294 -38.76 6.74 4.34
N LYS A 295 -39.77 7.53 4.72
CA LYS A 295 -39.72 8.99 4.68
C LYS A 295 -38.67 9.56 5.64
N ARG A 296 -38.57 9.02 6.86
CA ARG A 296 -37.54 9.39 7.83
C ARG A 296 -36.13 9.07 7.33
N ILE A 297 -35.94 7.86 6.79
CA ILE A 297 -34.63 7.41 6.25
C ILE A 297 -34.20 8.33 5.11
N ALA A 298 -35.10 8.58 4.15
CA ALA A 298 -34.87 9.48 3.02
C ALA A 298 -34.40 10.87 3.47
N ALA A 299 -35.11 11.49 4.43
CA ALA A 299 -34.72 12.77 5.00
C ALA A 299 -33.36 12.71 5.71
N GLY A 300 -33.08 11.64 6.45
CA GLY A 300 -31.81 11.47 7.17
C GLY A 300 -30.60 11.20 6.26
N SER A 301 -30.80 10.60 5.10
CA SER A 301 -29.74 10.35 4.11
C SER A 301 -29.60 11.42 3.05
N GLY A 302 -30.47 12.44 3.03
CA GLY A 302 -30.48 13.47 1.99
C GLY A 302 -30.91 12.94 0.60
N THR A 303 -31.71 11.87 0.58
CA THR A 303 -32.14 11.18 -0.66
C THR A 303 -33.66 11.11 -0.75
N ASP A 304 -34.20 10.75 -1.91
CA ASP A 304 -35.64 10.55 -2.06
C ASP A 304 -36.14 9.19 -1.54
N VAL A 305 -37.43 9.14 -1.19
CA VAL A 305 -38.11 7.89 -0.81
C VAL A 305 -38.02 6.83 -1.92
N GLN A 306 -37.97 7.25 -3.19
CA GLN A 306 -37.76 6.36 -4.31
C GLN A 306 -36.38 5.67 -4.27
N ALA A 307 -35.34 6.39 -3.87
CA ALA A 307 -34.00 5.81 -3.71
C ALA A 307 -33.97 4.76 -2.60
N VAL A 308 -34.65 5.03 -1.48
CA VAL A 308 -34.82 4.06 -0.39
C VAL A 308 -35.58 2.81 -0.88
N ASN A 309 -36.63 2.98 -1.69
CA ASN A 309 -37.37 1.85 -2.26
C ASN A 309 -36.53 1.03 -3.24
N ARG A 310 -35.72 1.67 -4.09
CA ARG A 310 -34.80 0.99 -5.00
C ARG A 310 -33.79 0.13 -4.23
N LEU A 311 -33.19 0.68 -3.17
CA LEU A 311 -32.25 -0.06 -2.33
C LEU A 311 -32.89 -1.29 -1.67
N VAL A 312 -34.09 -1.14 -1.11
CA VAL A 312 -34.79 -2.26 -0.47
C VAL A 312 -35.14 -3.35 -1.48
N ARG A 313 -35.57 -2.99 -2.69
CA ARG A 313 -35.80 -3.98 -3.77
C ARG A 313 -34.52 -4.70 -4.16
N GLN A 314 -33.42 -3.97 -4.34
CA GLN A 314 -32.10 -4.56 -4.64
C GLN A 314 -31.65 -5.54 -3.54
N PHE A 315 -31.91 -5.23 -2.28
CA PHE A 315 -31.66 -6.15 -1.17
C PHE A 315 -32.56 -7.39 -1.25
N GLU A 316 -33.85 -7.24 -1.53
CA GLU A 316 -34.80 -8.36 -1.64
C GLU A 316 -34.43 -9.31 -2.78
N ASP A 317 -34.03 -8.77 -3.94
CA ASP A 317 -33.57 -9.53 -5.10
C ASP A 317 -32.28 -10.30 -4.77
N THR A 318 -31.33 -9.63 -4.12
CA THR A 318 -30.08 -10.25 -3.66
C THR A 318 -30.36 -11.36 -2.63
N SER A 319 -31.23 -11.10 -1.65
CA SER A 319 -31.66 -12.09 -0.65
C SER A 319 -32.33 -13.30 -1.31
N ARG A 320 -33.14 -13.08 -2.36
CA ARG A 320 -33.79 -14.14 -3.14
C ARG A 320 -32.77 -15.00 -3.88
N LEU A 321 -31.79 -14.38 -4.55
CA LEU A 321 -30.71 -15.09 -5.25
C LEU A 321 -29.87 -15.92 -4.27
N MET A 322 -29.50 -15.37 -3.12
CA MET A 322 -28.72 -16.08 -2.09
C MET A 322 -29.48 -17.30 -1.54
N LYS A 323 -30.79 -17.16 -1.31
CA LYS A 323 -31.66 -18.29 -0.90
C LYS A 323 -31.73 -19.38 -1.98
N GLN A 324 -31.72 -19.02 -3.27
CA GLN A 324 -31.71 -19.99 -4.38
C GLN A 324 -30.36 -20.70 -4.49
N PHE A 325 -29.25 -19.99 -4.27
CA PHE A 325 -27.90 -20.55 -4.31
C PHE A 325 -27.67 -21.59 -3.19
N ASN A 326 -28.10 -21.29 -1.96
CA ASN A 326 -28.07 -22.24 -0.84
C ASN A 326 -28.94 -23.48 -1.06
N LYS A 327 -30.07 -23.36 -1.76
CA LYS A 327 -30.93 -24.50 -2.11
C LYS A 327 -30.27 -25.42 -3.16
N LYS A 328 -29.50 -24.88 -4.11
CA LYS A 328 -28.74 -25.68 -5.09
C LYS A 328 -27.50 -26.34 -4.46
N GLY A 329 -26.82 -25.68 -3.53
CA GLY A 329 -25.68 -26.25 -2.79
C GLY A 329 -26.06 -27.48 -1.95
N LYS A 330 -27.23 -27.47 -1.29
CA LYS A 330 -27.73 -28.64 -0.54
C LYS A 330 -28.16 -29.83 -1.39
N LYS A 331 -28.51 -29.63 -2.67
CA LYS A 331 -28.90 -30.74 -3.57
C LYS A 331 -27.72 -31.48 -4.22
N LYS A 332 -26.51 -30.94 -4.17
CA LYS A 332 -25.29 -31.60 -4.69
C LYS A 332 -24.51 -32.41 -3.63
N GLY A 333 -25.01 -32.49 -2.40
CA GLY A 333 -24.40 -33.25 -1.30
C GLY A 333 -25.04 -34.62 -1.01
N ARG A 334 -25.91 -35.14 -1.88
CA ARG A 334 -26.63 -36.40 -1.59
C ARG A 334 -26.95 -37.28 -2.81
N GLY A 335 -26.08 -37.26 -3.81
CA GLY A 335 -26.09 -38.20 -4.93
C GLY A 335 -24.66 -38.57 -5.25
N GLY A 336 -24.31 -39.84 -5.06
CA GLY A 336 -22.96 -40.35 -5.26
C GLY A 336 -22.40 -39.98 -6.63
N ILE A 337 -21.11 -39.65 -6.68
CA ILE A 337 -20.34 -39.58 -7.91
C ILE A 337 -20.03 -41.03 -8.30
N PRO A 338 -20.60 -41.59 -9.39
CA PRO A 338 -20.10 -42.84 -9.94
C PRO A 338 -18.79 -42.52 -10.68
N GLY A 339 -17.73 -43.23 -10.33
CA GLY A 339 -16.55 -43.32 -11.21
C GLY A 339 -15.35 -42.45 -10.81
N PHE A 340 -14.90 -42.53 -9.56
CA PHE A 340 -13.46 -42.39 -9.29
C PHE A 340 -13.07 -43.43 -8.22
N GLY A 341 -12.72 -44.62 -8.71
CA GLY A 341 -12.08 -45.65 -7.89
C GLY A 341 -10.63 -45.26 -7.58
N PRO A 342 -10.08 -45.72 -6.44
CA PRO A 342 -8.72 -45.42 -6.03
C PRO A 342 -7.73 -46.32 -6.79
N GLY A 343 -6.82 -45.73 -7.54
CA GLY A 343 -5.78 -46.50 -8.21
C GLY A 343 -4.79 -45.65 -9.00
N GLY A 344 -3.61 -45.48 -8.42
CA GLY A 344 -2.33 -45.53 -9.14
C GLY A 344 -1.92 -44.34 -10.01
N PHE A 345 -0.88 -43.64 -9.56
CA PHE A 345 0.20 -43.12 -10.42
C PHE A 345 0.71 -44.23 -11.38
N PRO A 346 1.26 -43.96 -12.59
CA PRO A 346 2.39 -43.02 -12.78
C PRO A 346 2.44 -42.23 -14.12
N PHE A 347 3.16 -41.11 -14.13
CA PHE A 347 4.27 -40.70 -15.03
C PHE A 347 4.58 -39.21 -14.83
#